data_AF-A0A972M8Q8-F1
#
_entry.id   AF-A0A972M8Q8-F1
#
_cell.length_a   1.000
_cell.length_b   1.000
_cell.length_c   1.000
_cell.angle_alpha   90.00
_cell.angle_beta   90.00
_cell.angle_gamma   90.00
#
_symmetry.space_group_name_H-M   'P 1'
#
loop_
_entity.id
_entity.type
_entity.pdbx_description
1 polymer ?
#
loop_
_entity_poly.entity_id
_entity_poly.type
_entity_poly.pdbx_seq_one_letter_code
_entity_poly.pdbx_strand_id
1 'polypeptide(L)'
;MSRVGKQPVKIPSGIEVKLDGTTLVAKKGKLEKRLDTYGRVKVEIDNDEVKFERVGEDKQSSAYWGTYRSLFNNIIIGLDKGFKKSLEINGVGYRAQLNGKVLELQ
;
A
#
# COMPACT_ATOMS: atom_id res chain seq x y z
N MET A 1 -17.49 7.05 -11.07
CA MET A 1 -16.19 7.69 -10.78
C MET A 1 -15.67 7.20 -9.44
N SER A 2 -14.43 6.71 -9.36
CA SER A 2 -13.83 6.29 -8.08
C SER A 2 -13.36 7.52 -7.31
N ARG A 3 -13.94 7.78 -6.13
CA ARG A 3 -13.50 8.88 -5.24
C ARG A 3 -12.08 8.64 -4.71
N VAL A 4 -11.72 7.37 -4.52
CA VAL A 4 -10.44 6.95 -3.95
C VAL A 4 -9.28 7.17 -4.93
N GLY A 5 -9.46 6.84 -6.21
CA GLY A 5 -8.40 7.02 -7.21
C GLY A 5 -8.03 8.50 -7.44
N LYS A 6 -9.00 9.43 -7.27
CA LYS A 6 -8.77 10.87 -7.46
C LYS A 6 -7.90 11.49 -6.36
N GLN A 7 -7.83 10.84 -5.21
CA GLN A 7 -7.10 11.38 -4.07
C GLN A 7 -5.60 11.14 -4.24
N PRO A 8 -4.76 12.19 -4.19
CA PRO A 8 -3.32 12.01 -4.15
C PRO A 8 -2.92 11.19 -2.91
N VAL A 9 -1.77 10.54 -3.02
CA VAL A 9 -1.11 9.86 -1.90
C VAL A 9 0.02 10.75 -1.43
N LYS A 10 -0.11 11.31 -0.22
CA LYS A 10 0.94 12.11 0.40
C LYS A 10 2.09 11.22 0.84
N ILE A 11 3.31 11.68 0.62
CA ILE A 11 4.54 11.00 1.01
C ILE A 11 5.00 11.63 2.35
N PRO A 12 4.98 10.88 3.46
CA PRO A 12 5.57 11.32 4.72
C PRO A 12 7.07 11.57 4.60
N SER A 13 7.61 12.44 5.45
CA SER A 13 9.03 12.75 5.46
C SER A 13 9.91 11.51 5.70
N GLY A 14 11.02 11.44 4.97
CA GLY A 14 11.97 10.33 5.05
C GLY A 14 11.59 9.08 4.23
N ILE A 15 10.51 9.16 3.44
CA ILE A 15 10.19 8.15 2.42
C ILE A 15 10.55 8.71 1.04
N GLU A 16 11.44 8.02 0.32
CA GLU A 16 11.77 8.35 -1.06
C GLU A 16 10.90 7.53 -2.01
N VAL A 17 10.33 8.17 -3.03
CA VAL A 17 9.53 7.51 -4.07
C VAL A 17 10.14 7.80 -5.42
N LYS A 18 10.34 6.76 -6.23
CA LYS A 18 10.83 6.85 -7.61
C LYS A 18 9.96 6.02 -8.53
N LEU A 19 9.83 6.46 -9.77
CA LEU A 19 9.17 5.71 -10.84
C LEU A 19 10.25 5.15 -11.78
N ASP A 20 10.32 3.83 -11.87
CA ASP A 20 11.20 3.08 -12.77
C ASP A 20 10.35 2.39 -13.84
N GLY A 21 10.20 3.04 -15.00
CA GLY A 21 9.25 2.64 -16.03
C GLY A 21 7.81 2.64 -15.51
N THR A 22 7.22 1.45 -15.34
CA THR A 22 5.88 1.26 -14.77
C THR A 22 5.90 0.90 -13.28
N THR A 23 7.07 0.75 -12.68
CA THR A 23 7.24 0.30 -11.30
C THR A 23 7.50 1.46 -10.36
N LEU A 24 6.63 1.65 -9.38
CA LEU A 24 6.84 2.56 -8.26
C LEU A 24 7.71 1.88 -7.21
N VAL A 25 8.78 2.56 -6.82
CA VAL A 25 9.71 2.12 -5.77
C VAL A 25 9.63 3.11 -4.61
N ALA A 26 9.20 2.65 -3.44
CA ALA A 26 9.16 3.43 -2.21
C ALA A 26 10.20 2.89 -1.21
N LYS A 27 11.02 3.78 -0.63
CA LYS A 27 12.11 3.43 0.29
C LYS A 27 12.03 4.23 1.58
N LYS A 28 12.25 3.58 2.72
CA LYS A 28 12.49 4.21 4.03
C LYS A 28 13.72 3.54 4.67
N GLY A 29 14.88 4.19 4.59
CA GLY A 29 16.14 3.59 5.02
C GLY A 29 16.47 2.30 4.25
N LYS A 30 16.61 1.16 4.96
CA LYS A 30 16.88 -0.16 4.36
C LYS A 30 15.63 -0.88 3.84
N LEU A 31 14.43 -0.38 4.15
CA LEU A 31 13.18 -1.01 3.73
C LEU A 31 12.77 -0.48 2.35
N GLU A 32 12.55 -1.39 1.41
CA GLU A 32 12.13 -1.10 0.04
C GLU A 32 10.84 -1.87 -0.27
N LYS A 33 9.90 -1.20 -0.94
CA LYS A 33 8.70 -1.80 -1.51
C LYS A 33 8.51 -1.35 -2.94
N ARG A 34 8.07 -2.29 -3.78
CA ARG A 34 7.84 -2.07 -5.21
C ARG A 34 6.39 -2.35 -5.55
N LEU A 35 5.82 -1.53 -6.44
CA LEU A 35 4.50 -1.70 -7.01
C LEU A 35 4.58 -1.51 -8.52
N ASP A 36 4.46 -2.60 -9.27
CA ASP A 36 4.37 -2.53 -10.73
C ASP A 36 2.92 -2.27 -11.16
N THR A 37 2.74 -1.17 -11.89
CA THR A 37 1.44 -0.77 -12.45
C THR A 37 1.16 -1.42 -13.81
N TYR A 38 2.16 -2.04 -14.44
CA TYR A 38 2.09 -2.62 -15.78
C TYR A 38 1.52 -1.65 -16.84
N GLY A 39 1.71 -0.34 -16.64
CA GLY A 39 1.18 0.70 -17.54
C GLY A 39 -0.35 0.82 -17.54
N ARG A 40 -1.05 0.17 -16.59
CA ARG A 40 -2.52 0.21 -16.50
C ARG A 40 -3.06 1.51 -15.90
N VAL A 41 -2.18 2.29 -15.28
CA VAL A 41 -2.47 3.61 -14.72
C VAL A 41 -1.27 4.51 -15.02
N LYS A 42 -1.54 5.78 -15.31
CA LYS A 42 -0.49 6.79 -15.41
C LYS A 42 -0.18 7.28 -14.01
N VAL A 43 1.10 7.51 -13.72
CA VAL A 43 1.56 7.94 -12.40
C VAL A 43 2.36 9.22 -12.55
N GLU A 44 2.02 10.20 -11.72
CA GLU A 44 2.73 11.47 -11.63
C GLU A 44 3.23 11.64 -10.19
N ILE A 45 4.51 11.98 -10.06
CA ILE A 45 5.15 12.27 -8.77
C ILE A 45 5.38 13.78 -8.73
N ASP A 46 4.71 14.44 -7.79
CA ASP A 46 4.71 15.89 -7.60
C ASP A 46 5.26 16.16 -6.19
N ASN A 47 6.58 16.30 -6.09
CA ASN A 47 7.38 16.47 -4.86
C ASN A 47 6.93 15.59 -3.68
N ASP A 48 5.93 16.04 -2.93
CA ASP A 48 5.43 15.40 -1.70
C ASP A 48 4.17 14.53 -1.93
N GLU A 49 3.68 14.41 -3.15
CA GLU A 49 2.46 13.66 -3.48
C GLU A 49 2.62 12.80 -4.74
N VAL A 50 1.98 11.63 -4.73
CA VAL A 50 1.83 10.77 -5.93
C VAL A 50 0.38 10.81 -6.38
N LYS A 51 0.18 11.19 -7.64
CA LYS A 51 -1.11 11.20 -8.32
C LYS A 51 -1.17 10.02 -9.28
N PHE A 52 -2.32 9.38 -9.32
CA PHE A 52 -2.62 8.33 -10.28
C PHE A 52 -3.67 8.86 -11.24
N GLU A 53 -3.55 8.51 -12.51
CA GLU A 53 -4.50 8.85 -13.56
C GLU A 53 -4.90 7.59 -14.33
N ARG A 54 -6.09 7.63 -14.93
CA ARG A 54 -6.60 6.54 -15.76
C ARG A 54 -5.96 6.64 -17.14
N VAL A 55 -5.65 5.49 -17.74
CA VAL A 55 -5.21 5.42 -19.14
C VAL A 55 -6.38 5.31 -20.12
N GLY A 56 -7.57 4.93 -19.65
CA GLY A 56 -8.78 4.78 -20.47
C GLY A 56 -10.07 5.07 -19.70
N GLU A 57 -11.18 5.11 -20.43
CA GLU A 57 -12.51 5.42 -19.89
C GLU A 57 -13.34 4.18 -19.54
N ASP A 58 -12.83 2.98 -19.85
CA ASP A 58 -13.50 1.73 -19.58
C ASP A 58 -13.58 1.42 -18.06
N LYS A 59 -14.48 0.49 -17.72
CA LYS A 59 -14.70 0.10 -16.31
C LYS A 59 -13.45 -0.51 -15.67
N GLN A 60 -12.61 -1.20 -16.45
CA GLN A 60 -11.41 -1.87 -15.96
C GLN A 60 -10.33 -0.83 -15.63
N SER A 61 -10.12 0.17 -16.49
CA SER A 61 -9.26 1.33 -16.21
C SER A 61 -9.68 2.06 -14.93
N SER A 62 -10.98 2.24 -14.72
CA SER A 62 -11.50 2.84 -13.47
C SER A 62 -11.24 1.96 -12.23
N ALA A 63 -11.30 0.64 -12.36
CA ALA A 63 -11.02 -0.30 -11.27
C ALA A 63 -9.52 -0.31 -10.92
N TYR A 64 -8.65 -0.42 -11.93
CA TYR A 64 -7.20 -0.37 -11.75
C TYR A 64 -6.76 0.92 -11.07
N TRP A 65 -7.30 2.06 -11.48
CA TRP A 65 -7.00 3.36 -10.89
C TRP A 65 -7.22 3.40 -9.37
N GLY A 66 -8.36 2.90 -8.89
CA GLY A 66 -8.63 2.84 -7.45
C GLY A 66 -7.72 1.83 -6.72
N THR A 67 -7.48 0.68 -7.33
CA THR A 67 -6.67 -0.40 -6.75
C THR A 67 -5.21 0.00 -6.61
N TYR A 68 -4.57 0.49 -7.68
CA TYR A 68 -3.16 0.87 -7.64
C TYR A 68 -2.88 2.03 -6.69
N ARG A 69 -3.76 3.04 -6.67
CA ARG A 69 -3.70 4.11 -5.67
C ARG A 69 -3.77 3.55 -4.25
N SER A 70 -4.68 2.62 -3.99
CA SER A 70 -4.86 2.02 -2.65
C SER A 70 -3.67 1.15 -2.25
N LEU A 71 -3.13 0.35 -3.17
CA LEU A 71 -1.94 -0.46 -2.95
C LEU A 71 -0.73 0.42 -2.61
N PHE A 72 -0.53 1.50 -3.35
CA PHE A 72 0.56 2.44 -3.10
C PHE A 72 0.40 3.15 -1.76
N ASN A 73 -0.81 3.63 -1.44
CA ASN A 73 -1.11 4.22 -0.14
C ASN A 73 -0.82 3.25 1.02
N ASN A 74 -1.15 1.97 0.87
CA ASN A 74 -0.86 0.95 1.87
C ASN A 74 0.65 0.70 2.04
N ILE A 75 1.42 0.77 0.96
CA ILE A 75 2.89 0.72 1.02
C ILE A 75 3.43 1.89 1.83
N ILE A 76 2.96 3.12 1.54
CA ILE A 76 3.40 4.33 2.26
C ILE A 76 3.05 4.25 3.75
N ILE A 77 1.81 3.89 4.10
CA ILE A 77 1.40 3.70 5.49
C ILE A 77 2.23 2.60 6.17
N GLY A 78 2.48 1.48 5.47
CA GLY A 78 3.25 0.36 6.00
C GLY A 78 4.72 0.72 6.25
N LEU A 79 5.35 1.51 5.37
CA LEU A 79 6.69 2.04 5.59
C LEU A 79 6.70 3.08 6.72
N ASP A 80 5.65 3.88 6.84
CA ASP A 80 5.60 4.94 7.84
C ASP A 80 5.31 4.42 9.26
N LYS A 81 4.15 3.78 9.43
CA LYS A 81 3.55 3.39 10.72
C LYS A 81 3.61 1.90 11.00
N GLY A 82 3.98 1.09 10.01
CA GLY A 82 3.86 -0.36 10.08
C GLY A 82 2.41 -0.85 9.94
N PHE A 83 2.21 -2.14 10.20
CA PHE A 83 0.90 -2.79 10.13
C PHE A 83 0.69 -3.68 11.36
N LYS A 84 -0.48 -3.55 11.99
CA LYS A 84 -0.90 -4.38 13.12
C LYS A 84 -2.36 -4.77 12.95
N LYS A 85 -2.69 -6.01 13.28
CA LYS A 85 -4.05 -6.49 13.50
C LYS A 85 -4.15 -7.05 14.92
N SER A 86 -5.27 -6.77 15.59
CA SER A 86 -5.59 -7.38 16.88
C SER A 86 -6.51 -8.57 16.62
N LEU A 87 -6.21 -9.70 17.24
CA LEU A 87 -7.03 -10.91 17.18
C LEU A 87 -7.50 -11.24 18.59
N GLU A 88 -8.77 -11.60 18.72
CA GLU A 88 -9.41 -11.98 19.98
C GLU A 88 -9.88 -13.43 19.87
N ILE A 89 -9.70 -14.19 20.95
CA ILE A 89 -10.04 -15.60 21.03
C ILE A 89 -11.12 -15.77 22.09
N ASN A 90 -12.25 -16.38 21.71
CA ASN A 90 -13.42 -16.54 22.56
C ASN A 90 -13.71 -18.03 22.80
N GLY A 91 -13.70 -18.48 24.06
CA GLY A 91 -14.01 -19.86 24.43
C GLY A 91 -13.48 -20.21 25.82
N VAL A 92 -14.18 -21.10 26.54
CA VAL A 92 -13.71 -21.61 27.83
C VAL A 92 -12.56 -22.58 27.57
N GLY A 93 -11.38 -22.29 28.12
CA GLY A 93 -10.18 -23.12 27.96
C GLY A 93 -9.25 -22.70 26.82
N TYR A 94 -9.67 -21.79 25.93
CA TYR A 94 -8.81 -21.28 24.86
C TYR A 94 -7.70 -20.38 25.41
N ARG A 95 -6.46 -20.65 24.98
CA ARG A 95 -5.26 -19.89 25.37
C ARG A 95 -4.36 -19.69 24.17
N ALA A 96 -3.61 -18.59 24.20
CA ALA A 96 -2.55 -18.34 23.22
C ALA A 96 -1.24 -18.10 23.98
N GLN A 97 -0.18 -18.78 23.56
CA GLN A 97 1.15 -18.64 24.15
C GLN A 97 2.19 -18.39 23.04
N LEU A 98 3.18 -17.56 23.34
CA LEU A 98 4.33 -17.33 22.47
C LEU A 98 5.44 -18.34 22.81
N ASN A 99 5.81 -19.15 21.82
CA ASN A 99 7.00 -20.00 21.85
C ASN A 99 8.05 -19.43 20.87
N GLY A 100 8.83 -18.46 21.35
CA GLY A 100 9.76 -17.70 20.52
C GLY A 100 9.04 -16.88 19.45
N LYS A 101 9.15 -17.31 18.18
CA LYS A 101 8.46 -16.69 17.03
C LYS A 101 7.17 -17.41 16.63
N VAL A 102 6.84 -18.52 17.29
CA VAL A 102 5.63 -19.31 17.02
C VAL A 102 4.56 -18.91 18.01
N LEU A 103 3.34 -18.65 17.51
CA LEU A 103 2.15 -18.49 18.34
C LEU A 103 1.47 -19.85 18.46
N GLU A 104 1.47 -20.43 19.65
CA GLU A 104 0.75 -21.66 19.96
C GLU A 104 -0.66 -21.31 20.45
N LEU A 105 -1.66 -21.97 19.87
CA LEU A 105 -3.07 -21.86 20.25
C LEU A 105 -3.48 -23.18 20.90
N GLN A 106 -3.97 -23.12 22.13
CA GLN A 106 -4.42 -24.27 22.93
C GLN A 106 -5.91 -24.14 23.27
#